data_AF-A0A1G2X3Q4-F1
#
_entry.id   AF-A0A1G2X3Q4-F1
#
_cell.length_a   1.000
_cell.length_b   1.000
_cell.length_c   1.000
_cell.angle_alpha   90.00
_cell.angle_beta   90.00
_cell.angle_gamma   90.00
#
_symmetry.space_group_name_H-M   'P 1'
#
loop_
_entity.id
_entity.type
_entity.pdbx_description
1 polymer ?
#
loop_
_entity_poly.entity_id
_entity_poly.type
_entity_poly.pdbx_seq_one_letter_code
_entity_poly.pdbx_strand_id
1 'polypeptide(L)' 'MKVKKIITICICILLAGCASLPPVEDNQAERQVIDVYDNQGKVKKHVIIKDDYITIYDKDWKTKGHGKVQKPE' A
#
# COMPACT_ATOMS: atom_id res chain seq x y z
N MET A 1 35.46 26.53 -9.60
CA MET A 1 35.03 26.29 -8.20
C MET A 1 33.52 26.32 -7.94
N LYS A 2 32.63 26.44 -8.95
CA LYS A 2 31.17 26.44 -8.73
C LYS A 2 30.49 25.08 -8.98
N VAL A 3 31.01 24.29 -9.92
CA VAL A 3 30.45 22.98 -10.30
C VAL A 3 30.61 21.92 -9.20
N LYS A 4 31.77 21.88 -8.51
CA LYS A 4 32.02 20.97 -7.39
C LYS A 4 30.99 21.12 -6.26
N LYS A 5 30.48 22.34 -6.03
CA LYS A 5 29.56 22.66 -4.93
C LYS A 5 28.14 22.13 -5.19
N ILE A 6 27.71 22.07 -6.46
CA ILE A 6 26.40 21.55 -6.86
C ILE A 6 26.36 20.02 -6.70
N ILE A 7 27.45 19.35 -7.10
CA ILE A 7 27.56 17.88 -7.00
C ILE A 7 27.48 17.42 -5.53
N THR A 8 28.12 18.15 -4.61
CA THR A 8 28.05 17.83 -3.18
C THR A 8 26.63 17.93 -2.62
N ILE A 9 25.81 18.88 -3.09
CA ILE A 9 24.42 19.05 -2.64
C ILE A 9 23.54 17.89 -3.11
N CYS A 10 23.71 17.43 -4.36
CA CYS A 10 22.95 16.30 -4.89
C CYS A 10 23.24 14.99 -4.14
N ILE A 11 24.49 14.77 -3.71
CA ILE A 11 24.88 13.58 -2.94
C ILE A 11 24.21 13.56 -1.55
N CYS A 12 24.06 14.71 -0.89
CA CYS A 12 23.39 14.78 0.41
C CYS A 12 21.89 14.45 0.33
N ILE A 13 21.20 14.84 -0.76
CA ILE A 13 19.78 14.54 -0.97
C ILE A 13 19.57 13.04 -1.23
N LEU A 14 20.51 12.40 -1.95
CA LEU A 14 20.46 10.96 -2.22
C LEU A 14 20.68 10.11 -0.96
N LEU A 15 21.47 10.59 0.00
CA LEU A 15 21.74 9.86 1.26
C LEU A 15 20.67 10.09 2.35
N ALA A 16 20.02 11.25 2.36
CA ALA A 16 18.95 11.56 3.33
C ALA A 16 17.58 10.94 2.96
N GLY A 17 17.41 10.49 1.72
CA GLY A 17 16.18 9.84 1.24
C GLY A 17 16.02 8.37 1.63
N CYS A 18 17.06 7.72 2.16
CA CYS A 18 16.95 6.40 2.78
C CYS A 18 16.67 6.53 4.29
N ALA A 19 15.79 7.45 4.67
CA ALA A 19 15.22 7.48 6.00
C ALA A 19 14.25 6.30 6.10
N SER A 20 14.79 5.15 6.52
CA SER A 20 14.12 4.20 7.39
C SER A 20 12.61 4.13 7.19
N LEU A 21 12.18 3.35 6.18
CA LEU A 21 10.86 2.74 6.29
C LEU A 21 10.85 2.02 7.64
N PRO A 22 9.89 2.29 8.54
CA PRO A 22 9.76 1.50 9.75
C PRO A 22 9.70 0.03 9.32
N PRO A 23 10.32 -0.90 10.07
CA PRO A 23 10.04 -2.31 9.84
C PRO A 23 8.53 -2.43 9.83
N VAL A 24 7.97 -2.82 8.68
CA VAL A 24 6.57 -3.17 8.59
C VAL A 24 6.49 -4.40 9.48
N GLU A 25 6.10 -4.18 10.74
CA GLU A 25 5.72 -5.26 11.62
C GLU A 25 4.71 -6.08 10.82
N ASP A 26 5.03 -7.34 10.58
CA ASP A 26 4.15 -8.33 9.96
C ASP A 26 2.97 -8.61 10.89
N ASN A 27 2.19 -7.58 11.22
CA ASN A 27 0.83 -7.69 11.72
C ASN A 27 -0.10 -8.11 10.56
N GLN A 28 0.32 -9.07 9.73
CA GLN A 28 -0.49 -9.65 8.65
C GLN A 28 -1.75 -10.39 9.16
N ALA A 29 -1.91 -10.50 10.48
CA ALA A 29 -3.15 -10.97 11.11
C ALA A 29 -4.19 -9.85 11.31
N GLU A 30 -3.83 -8.57 11.13
CA GLU A 30 -4.75 -7.45 11.27
C GLU A 30 -5.57 -7.29 9.98
N ARG A 31 -6.90 -7.44 10.11
CA ARG A 31 -7.87 -7.28 9.04
C ARG A 31 -7.57 -6.01 8.23
N GLN A 32 -7.10 -6.16 7.00
CA GLN A 32 -6.85 -5.02 6.11
C GLN A 32 -8.13 -4.69 5.36
N VAL A 33 -8.53 -3.41 5.40
CA VAL A 33 -9.66 -2.89 4.63
C VAL A 33 -9.13 -1.92 3.59
N ILE A 34 -9.43 -2.19 2.32
CA ILE A 34 -8.99 -1.40 1.17
C ILE A 34 -10.24 -0.85 0.47
N ASP A 35 -10.32 0.46 0.36
CA ASP A 35 -11.36 1.14 -0.41
C ASP A 35 -10.92 1.33 -1.86
N VAL A 36 -11.77 0.89 -2.80
CA VAL A 36 -11.55 1.05 -4.23
C VAL A 36 -12.41 2.19 -4.72
N TYR A 37 -11.78 3.24 -5.25
CA TYR A 37 -12.44 4.44 -5.73
C TYR A 37 -12.67 4.39 -7.26
N ASP A 38 -13.68 5.12 -7.74
CA ASP A 38 -13.86 5.41 -9.16
C ASP A 38 -13.01 6.61 -9.62
N ASN A 39 -13.10 6.96 -10.91
CA ASN A 39 -12.36 8.08 -11.50
C ASN A 39 -12.77 9.46 -10.95
N GLN A 40 -13.85 9.54 -10.16
CA GLN A 40 -14.31 10.76 -9.48
C GLN A 40 -13.91 10.77 -8.00
N GLY A 41 -13.18 9.75 -7.51
CA GLY A 41 -12.80 9.62 -6.12
C GLY A 41 -13.93 9.13 -5.20
N LYS A 42 -15.00 8.54 -5.74
CA LYS A 42 -16.09 7.94 -4.95
C LYS A 42 -15.81 6.49 -4.66
N VAL A 43 -16.08 6.03 -3.43
CA VAL A 43 -15.93 4.62 -3.07
C VAL A 43 -16.88 3.77 -3.90
N LYS A 44 -16.31 2.80 -4.61
CA LYS A 44 -17.03 1.85 -5.47
C LYS A 44 -17.15 0.48 -4.82
N LYS A 45 -16.10 0.03 -4.11
CA LYS A 45 -16.02 -1.28 -3.46
C LYS A 45 -15.17 -1.22 -2.20
N HIS A 46 -15.45 -2.12 -1.28
CA HIS A 46 -14.58 -2.40 -0.13
C HIS A 46 -13.98 -3.79 -0.31
N VAL A 47 -12.68 -3.93 -0.06
CA VAL A 47 -11.98 -5.20 -0.10
C VAL A 47 -11.42 -5.48 1.29
N ILE A 48 -11.76 -6.63 1.85
CA ILE A 48 -11.21 -7.10 3.12
C ILE A 48 -10.24 -8.24 2.85
N ILE A 49 -9.01 -8.12 3.35
CA ILE A 49 -8.02 -9.19 3.37
C ILE A 49 -7.86 -9.67 4.81
N LYS A 50 -8.13 -10.95 5.06
CA LYS A 50 -8.04 -11.57 6.38
C LYS A 50 -7.75 -13.07 6.24
N ASP A 51 -6.78 -13.59 7.00
CA ASP A 51 -6.48 -15.03 7.08
C ASP A 51 -6.29 -15.69 5.70
N ASP A 52 -5.58 -15.02 4.79
CA ASP A 52 -5.41 -15.42 3.38
C ASP A 52 -6.70 -15.49 2.55
N TYR A 53 -7.77 -14.83 2.99
CA TYR A 53 -8.99 -14.65 2.20
C TYR A 53 -9.17 -13.19 1.79
N ILE A 54 -9.63 -13.00 0.56
CA ILE A 54 -10.12 -11.74 0.04
C ILE A 54 -11.63 -11.80 0.00
N THR A 55 -12.31 -10.81 0.58
CA THR A 55 -13.74 -10.61 0.43
C THR A 55 -14.01 -9.24 -0.18
N ILE A 56 -14.77 -9.22 -1.27
CA ILE A 56 -15.13 -8.00 -2.00
C ILE A 56 -16.57 -7.65 -1.68
N TYR A 57 -16.80 -6.41 -1.30
CA TYR A 57 -18.12 -5.83 -1.06
C TYR A 57 -18.37 -4.69 -2.06
N ASP A 58 -19.64 -4.43 -2.39
CA ASP A 58 -20.00 -3.14 -2.98
C ASP A 58 -20.03 -2.02 -1.92
N LYS A 59 -20.31 -0.80 -2.36
CA LYS A 59 -20.43 0.40 -1.51
C LYS A 59 -21.43 0.28 -0.35
N ASP A 60 -22.38 -0.66 -0.43
CA ASP A 60 -23.43 -0.87 0.56
C ASP A 60 -23.10 -2.08 1.46
N TRP A 61 -21.82 -2.51 1.48
CA TRP A 61 -21.33 -3.67 2.23
C TRP A 61 -21.99 -5.00 1.83
N LYS A 62 -22.52 -5.11 0.62
CA LYS A 62 -23.04 -6.39 0.10
C LYS A 62 -21.94 -7.18 -0.57
N THR A 63 -21.75 -8.43 -0.14
CA THR A 63 -20.72 -9.33 -0.68
C THR A 63 -20.90 -9.56 -2.18
N LYS A 64 -19.83 -9.36 -2.95
CA LYS A 64 -19.73 -9.61 -4.39
C LYS A 64 -18.77 -10.74 -4.75
N GLY A 65 -17.85 -11.07 -3.86
CA GLY A 65 -16.89 -12.14 -4.09
C GLY A 65 -16.15 -12.51 -2.82
N HIS A 66 -15.76 -13.77 -2.73
CA HIS A 66 -14.96 -14.31 -1.64
C HIS A 66 -14.03 -15.39 -2.20
N GLY A 67 -12.76 -15.36 -1.83
CA GLY A 67 -11.79 -16.32 -2.33
C GLY A 67 -10.50 -16.35 -1.50
N LYS A 68 -9.82 -17.50 -1.52
CA LYS A 68 -8.53 -17.68 -0.87
C LYS A 68 -7.41 -17.14 -1.77
N VAL A 69 -6.51 -16.36 -1.20
CA VAL A 69 -5.28 -15.90 -1.84
C VAL A 69 -4.37 -17.10 -2.01
N GLN A 70 -3.99 -17.39 -3.25
CA GLN A 70 -2.96 -18.37 -3.54
C GLN A 70 -1.62 -17.67 -3.35
N LYS A 71 -0.89 -18.06 -2.30
CA LYS A 71 0.51 -17.63 -2.12
C LYS A 71 1.38 -18.41 -3.10
N PRO A 72 2.26 -17.75 -3.88
CA PRO A 72 3.26 -18.46 -4.65
C PRO A 72 4.18 -19.24 -3.70
N GLU A 73 4.41 -20.51 -4.01
CA GLU A 73 5.40 -21.38 -3.34
C GLU A 73 6.84 -21.03 -3.75
#